data_AF-A0A4Y9IJU0-F1
#
_entry.id   AF-A0A4Y9IJU0-F1
#
_cell.length_a   1.000
_cell.length_b   1.000
_cell.length_c   1.000
_cell.angle_alpha   90.00
_cell.angle_beta   90.00
_cell.angle_gamma   90.00
#
_symmetry.space_group_name_H-M   'P 1'
#
loop_
_entity.id
_entity.type
_entity.pdbx_description
1 polymer ?
#
loop_
_entity_poly.entity_id
_entity_poly.type
_entity_poly.pdbx_seq_one_letter_code
_entity_poly.pdbx_strand_id
1 'polypeptide(L)'
;MTDHLGNNRVGVNASGTATQRNHYYPFGTAFAENTTDEQKKQPYKYSGKELDQMHGLNLYDYSARYYESAIGRFTTVNPLAEKYYNISPYAYVENNPLKYIDPNVEDIWIFYKDDDGNEQHWVFNGSNHKEAPKTKNNFISNFLIAYDHNIRNGGGEFMQLAATSKDLTINLKYGENNLYKGW
;
A
#
# COMPACT_ATOMS: atom_id res chain seq x y z
N MET A 1 2.65 -16.45 8.34
CA MET A 1 2.41 -17.37 7.22
C MET A 1 1.21 -16.87 6.44
N THR A 2 1.30 -16.86 5.11
CA THR A 2 0.27 -16.32 4.22
C THR A 2 -0.38 -17.40 3.37
N ASP A 3 -1.59 -17.13 2.86
CA ASP A 3 -2.21 -17.95 1.82
C ASP A 3 -1.79 -17.53 0.40
N HIS A 4 -2.42 -18.11 -0.63
CA HIS A 4 -2.11 -17.84 -2.04
C HIS A 4 -2.40 -16.40 -2.48
N LEU A 5 -3.18 -15.66 -1.70
CA LEU A 5 -3.48 -14.24 -1.93
C LEU A 5 -2.68 -13.31 -1.02
N GLY A 6 -1.70 -13.84 -0.28
CA GLY A 6 -0.90 -13.05 0.65
C GLY A 6 -1.63 -12.67 1.95
N ASN A 7 -2.82 -13.23 2.22
CA ASN A 7 -3.53 -12.95 3.47
C ASN A 7 -2.77 -13.56 4.64
N ASN A 8 -2.56 -12.81 5.72
CA ASN A 8 -1.89 -13.34 6.91
C ASN A 8 -2.83 -14.30 7.66
N ARG A 9 -2.54 -15.61 7.56
CA ARG A 9 -3.35 -16.68 8.17
C ARG A 9 -2.84 -17.07 9.55
N VAL A 10 -1.53 -17.10 9.75
CA VAL A 10 -0.94 -17.56 11.01
C VAL A 10 0.25 -16.68 11.39
N GLY A 11 0.19 -16.08 12.58
CA GLY A 11 1.33 -15.47 13.26
C GLY A 11 2.01 -16.49 14.17
N VAL A 12 3.34 -16.52 14.17
CA VAL A 12 4.16 -17.42 15.02
C VAL A 12 5.18 -16.62 15.80
N ASN A 13 5.54 -17.10 16.99
CA ASN A 13 6.63 -16.53 17.77
C ASN A 13 8.00 -17.14 17.39
N ALA A 14 9.08 -16.68 18.04
CA ALA A 14 10.45 -17.15 17.78
C ALA A 14 10.66 -18.66 18.02
N SER A 15 9.82 -19.30 18.84
CA SER A 15 9.87 -20.75 19.06
C SER A 15 9.01 -21.55 18.06
N GLY A 16 8.39 -20.90 17.07
CA GLY A 16 7.55 -21.55 16.06
C GLY A 16 6.13 -21.88 16.56
N THR A 17 5.74 -21.38 17.74
CA THR A 17 4.38 -21.57 18.27
C THR A 17 3.43 -20.58 17.60
N ALA A 18 2.28 -21.07 17.12
CA ALA A 18 1.24 -20.22 16.55
C ALA A 18 0.60 -19.36 17.64
N THR A 19 0.78 -18.04 17.52
CA THR A 19 0.24 -17.04 18.45
C THR A 19 -1.01 -16.34 17.91
N GLN A 20 -1.22 -16.38 16.59
CA GLN A 20 -2.39 -15.79 15.95
C GLN A 20 -2.86 -16.68 14.80
N ARG A 21 -4.17 -16.85 14.64
CA ARG A 21 -4.81 -17.48 13.48
C ARG A 21 -5.95 -16.62 12.99
N ASN A 22 -5.95 -16.28 11.71
CA ASN A 22 -7.00 -15.48 11.10
C ASN A 22 -7.62 -16.25 9.92
N HIS A 23 -8.95 -16.26 9.89
CA HIS A 23 -9.72 -16.80 8.78
C HIS A 23 -10.68 -15.73 8.26
N TYR A 24 -10.59 -15.49 6.94
CA TYR A 24 -11.34 -14.44 6.27
C TYR A 24 -12.42 -15.02 5.36
N TYR A 25 -13.55 -14.32 5.29
CA TYR A 25 -14.47 -14.39 4.16
C TYR A 25 -13.77 -13.89 2.88
N PRO A 26 -14.32 -14.17 1.69
CA PRO A 26 -13.70 -13.78 0.43
C PRO A 26 -13.29 -12.30 0.35
N PHE A 27 -14.12 -11.40 0.88
CA PHE A 27 -13.89 -9.94 0.89
C PHE A 27 -13.09 -9.42 2.10
N GLY A 28 -12.53 -10.30 2.93
CA GLY A 28 -11.56 -9.91 3.95
C GLY A 28 -12.11 -9.64 5.35
N THR A 29 -13.43 -9.75 5.56
CA THR A 29 -13.99 -9.77 6.91
C THR A 29 -13.55 -11.05 7.62
N ALA A 30 -13.05 -10.93 8.84
CA ALA A 30 -12.68 -12.09 9.62
C ALA A 30 -13.92 -12.86 10.10
N PHE A 31 -13.99 -14.16 9.80
CA PHE A 31 -15.03 -15.04 10.34
C PHE A 31 -14.56 -15.82 11.58
N ALA A 32 -13.25 -15.95 11.74
CA ALA A 32 -12.65 -16.48 12.95
C ALA A 32 -11.27 -15.84 13.15
N GLU A 33 -11.05 -15.29 14.34
CA GLU A 33 -9.74 -14.84 14.80
C GLU A 33 -9.44 -15.45 16.16
N ASN A 34 -8.25 -15.99 16.31
CA ASN A 34 -7.75 -16.47 17.60
C ASN A 34 -6.37 -15.89 17.81
N THR A 35 -6.15 -15.20 18.92
CA THR A 35 -4.81 -14.78 19.37
C THR A 35 -4.58 -15.22 20.80
N THR A 36 -3.36 -15.68 21.09
CA THR A 36 -2.95 -16.08 22.44
C THR A 36 -2.32 -14.93 23.21
N ASP A 37 -1.98 -13.84 22.53
CA ASP A 37 -1.34 -12.65 23.10
C ASP A 37 -1.85 -11.41 22.34
N GLU A 38 -2.83 -10.71 22.92
CA GLU A 38 -3.43 -9.50 22.32
C GLU A 38 -2.41 -8.37 22.18
N GLN A 39 -1.41 -8.28 23.06
CA GLN A 39 -0.39 -7.23 23.01
C GLN A 39 0.59 -7.42 21.84
N LYS A 40 0.69 -8.64 21.30
CA LYS A 40 1.53 -8.97 20.14
C LYS A 40 0.72 -9.32 18.90
N LYS A 41 -0.56 -8.96 18.88
CA LYS A 41 -1.42 -9.18 17.73
C LYS A 41 -0.86 -8.43 16.53
N GLN A 42 -0.63 -9.14 15.43
CA GLN A 42 -0.18 -8.53 14.19
C GLN A 42 -1.33 -7.72 13.58
N PRO A 43 -1.16 -6.40 13.34
CA PRO A 43 -2.22 -5.56 12.77
C PRO A 43 -2.40 -5.80 11.26
N TYR A 44 -1.36 -6.30 10.58
CA TYR A 44 -1.40 -6.73 9.18
C TYR A 44 -2.15 -8.06 8.98
N LYS A 45 -3.25 -8.00 8.21
CA LYS A 45 -4.25 -9.07 8.12
C LYS A 45 -4.57 -9.46 6.67
N TYR A 46 -5.68 -8.98 6.14
CA TYR A 46 -6.15 -9.31 4.80
C TYR A 46 -5.33 -8.58 3.72
N SER A 47 -4.92 -9.31 2.68
CA SER A 47 -4.02 -8.86 1.61
C SER A 47 -2.74 -8.18 2.09
N GLY A 48 -2.29 -8.52 3.31
CA GLY A 48 -1.13 -7.88 3.93
C GLY A 48 -1.33 -6.41 4.27
N LYS A 49 -2.58 -5.93 4.36
CA LYS A 49 -2.93 -4.56 4.75
C LYS A 49 -3.23 -4.46 6.24
N GLU A 50 -2.92 -3.30 6.80
CA GLU A 50 -3.17 -3.01 8.20
C GLU A 50 -4.68 -2.87 8.44
N LEU A 51 -5.21 -3.53 9.47
CA LEU A 51 -6.58 -3.31 9.91
C LEU A 51 -6.60 -2.22 10.98
N ASP A 52 -7.12 -1.05 10.64
CA ASP A 52 -7.37 0.03 11.58
C ASP A 52 -8.69 -0.22 12.33
N GLN A 53 -8.57 -0.35 13.65
CA GLN A 53 -9.67 -0.50 14.58
C GLN A 53 -9.82 0.67 15.57
N MET A 54 -9.04 1.72 15.38
CA MET A 54 -9.05 2.89 16.23
C MET A 54 -10.44 3.54 16.22
N HIS A 55 -10.92 3.92 17.40
CA HIS A 55 -12.24 4.51 17.59
C HIS A 55 -13.42 3.69 17.05
N GLY A 56 -13.28 2.36 16.93
CA GLY A 56 -14.33 1.48 16.44
C GLY A 56 -14.42 1.39 14.91
N LEU A 57 -13.42 1.92 14.19
CA LEU A 57 -13.23 1.62 12.78
C LEU A 57 -13.00 0.11 12.57
N ASN A 58 -13.20 -0.36 11.35
CA ASN A 58 -12.83 -1.72 10.94
C ASN A 58 -12.44 -1.69 9.46
N LEU A 59 -11.49 -0.80 9.15
CA LEU A 59 -11.10 -0.45 7.80
C LEU A 59 -9.68 -0.94 7.56
N TYR A 60 -9.43 -1.48 6.37
CA TYR A 60 -8.08 -1.79 5.95
C TYR A 60 -7.44 -0.57 5.31
N ASP A 61 -6.23 -0.23 5.76
CA ASP A 61 -5.45 0.83 5.14
C ASP A 61 -4.81 0.31 3.84
N TYR A 62 -5.35 0.76 2.71
CA TYR A 62 -4.82 0.51 1.38
C TYR A 62 -3.93 1.69 0.89
N SER A 63 -3.39 2.48 1.82
CA SER A 63 -2.53 3.66 1.65
C SER A 63 -3.23 4.84 0.98
N ALA A 64 -3.69 4.67 -0.26
CA ALA A 64 -4.40 5.72 -0.98
C ALA A 64 -5.90 5.77 -0.64
N ARG A 65 -6.46 4.64 -0.20
CA ARG A 65 -7.89 4.48 0.10
C ARG A 65 -8.07 3.60 1.32
N TYR A 66 -9.16 3.81 2.07
CA TYR A 66 -9.59 2.86 3.08
C TYR A 66 -10.54 1.84 2.48
N TYR A 67 -10.39 0.58 2.87
CA TYR A 67 -11.22 -0.53 2.40
C TYR A 67 -12.09 -1.08 3.52
N GLU A 68 -13.40 -1.10 3.30
CA GLU A 68 -14.37 -1.67 4.22
C GLU A 68 -14.74 -3.09 3.77
N SER A 69 -14.22 -4.07 4.50
CA SER A 69 -14.40 -5.48 4.16
C SER A 69 -15.83 -5.97 4.32
N ALA A 70 -16.60 -5.42 5.26
CA ALA A 70 -17.97 -5.83 5.55
C ALA A 70 -18.92 -5.65 4.36
N ILE A 71 -18.69 -4.61 3.57
CA ILE A 71 -19.45 -4.32 2.34
C ILE A 71 -18.65 -4.64 1.06
N GLY A 72 -17.36 -4.95 1.19
CA GLY A 72 -16.48 -5.29 0.08
C GLY A 72 -16.18 -4.10 -0.84
N ARG A 73 -16.03 -2.88 -0.28
CA ARG A 73 -15.87 -1.63 -1.06
C ARG A 73 -14.81 -0.73 -0.45
N PHE A 74 -14.21 0.12 -1.30
CA PHE A 74 -13.44 1.27 -0.82
C PHE A 74 -14.38 2.36 -0.31
N THR A 75 -13.94 3.11 0.68
CA THR A 75 -14.70 4.23 1.26
C THR A 75 -14.63 5.50 0.41
N THR A 76 -13.67 5.56 -0.53
CA THR A 76 -13.43 6.69 -1.43
C THR A 76 -13.41 6.25 -2.90
N VAL A 77 -13.67 7.21 -3.79
CA VAL A 77 -13.63 7.02 -5.25
C VAL A 77 -12.20 6.71 -5.67
N ASN A 78 -12.03 5.70 -6.53
CA ASN A 78 -10.76 5.42 -7.21
C ASN A 78 -10.33 6.64 -8.04
N PRO A 79 -9.14 7.23 -7.81
CA PRO A 79 -8.63 8.36 -8.61
C PRO A 79 -8.51 8.05 -10.10
N LEU A 80 -8.41 6.78 -10.47
CA LEU A 80 -8.37 6.31 -11.86
C LEU A 80 -9.74 5.83 -12.38
N ALA A 81 -10.84 6.18 -11.70
CA ALA A 81 -12.19 5.75 -12.10
C ALA A 81 -12.53 6.11 -13.56
N GLU A 82 -12.01 7.24 -14.07
CA GLU A 82 -12.20 7.67 -15.45
C GLU A 82 -11.57 6.71 -16.48
N LYS A 83 -10.57 5.90 -16.09
CA LYS A 83 -10.01 4.86 -16.96
C LYS A 83 -10.91 3.62 -17.05
N TYR A 84 -11.89 3.47 -16.15
CA TYR A 84 -12.65 2.22 -15.95
C TYR A 84 -14.15 2.48 -15.80
N TYR A 85 -14.79 3.09 -16.81
CA TYR A 85 -16.21 3.43 -16.76
C TYR A 85 -17.17 2.25 -16.55
N ASN A 86 -16.75 1.02 -16.88
CA ASN A 86 -17.53 -0.20 -16.70
C ASN A 86 -17.42 -0.81 -15.29
N ILE A 87 -16.61 -0.23 -14.40
CA ILE A 87 -16.37 -0.72 -13.05
C ILE A 87 -16.80 0.38 -12.07
N SER A 88 -17.44 0.00 -10.97
CA SER A 88 -17.79 0.98 -9.93
C SER A 88 -16.52 1.65 -9.39
N PRO A 89 -16.51 2.99 -9.19
CA PRO A 89 -15.37 3.70 -8.61
C PRO A 89 -14.99 3.24 -7.19
N TYR A 90 -15.88 2.50 -6.52
CA TYR A 90 -15.68 1.96 -5.18
C TYR A 90 -15.40 0.45 -5.17
N ALA A 91 -15.32 -0.18 -6.34
CA ALA A 91 -15.15 -1.63 -6.45
C ALA A 91 -13.79 -2.07 -5.91
N TYR A 92 -13.81 -3.16 -5.14
CA TYR A 92 -12.61 -3.90 -4.77
C TYR A 92 -12.37 -5.02 -5.78
N VAL A 93 -11.20 -5.03 -6.42
CA VAL A 93 -10.67 -6.10 -7.30
C VAL A 93 -11.68 -6.69 -8.30
N GLU A 94 -12.42 -5.82 -8.99
CA GLU A 94 -13.46 -6.20 -9.97
C GLU A 94 -14.53 -7.17 -9.40
N ASN A 95 -14.78 -7.13 -8.09
CA ASN A 95 -15.64 -8.08 -7.37
C ASN A 95 -15.18 -9.54 -7.39
N ASN A 96 -13.90 -9.82 -7.66
CA ASN A 96 -13.35 -11.18 -7.62
C ASN A 96 -12.15 -11.34 -6.68
N PRO A 97 -12.36 -11.21 -5.36
CA PRO A 97 -11.28 -11.24 -4.37
C PRO A 97 -10.70 -12.63 -4.08
N LEU A 98 -11.24 -13.67 -4.70
CA LEU A 98 -10.66 -15.02 -4.64
C LEU A 98 -9.51 -15.19 -5.65
N LYS A 99 -9.53 -14.40 -6.72
CA LYS A 99 -8.59 -14.47 -7.84
C LYS A 99 -7.62 -13.31 -7.85
N TYR A 100 -8.08 -12.11 -7.48
CA TYR A 100 -7.33 -10.87 -7.62
C TYR A 100 -7.03 -10.24 -6.26
N ILE A 101 -5.92 -9.53 -6.21
CA ILE A 101 -5.44 -8.77 -5.06
C ILE A 101 -5.25 -7.33 -5.55
N ASP A 102 -5.64 -6.34 -4.76
CA ASP A 102 -5.23 -4.95 -5.00
C ASP A 102 -3.87 -4.75 -4.32
N PRO A 103 -2.74 -4.74 -5.06
CA PRO A 103 -1.40 -4.72 -4.47
C PRO A 103 -1.09 -3.39 -3.77
N ASN A 104 -1.81 -2.32 -4.11
CA ASN A 104 -1.51 -0.90 -3.89
C ASN A 104 -0.10 -0.48 -4.31
N VAL A 105 -0.03 0.07 -5.52
CA VAL A 105 0.44 1.44 -5.68
C VAL A 105 -0.49 2.06 -6.71
N GLU A 106 -1.31 3.03 -6.31
CA GLU A 106 -1.83 3.97 -7.31
C GLU A 106 -0.63 4.62 -7.95
N ASP A 107 -0.48 4.48 -9.27
CA ASP A 107 0.57 5.06 -10.10
C ASP A 107 1.22 6.29 -9.43
N ILE A 108 2.38 6.12 -8.77
CA ILE A 108 3.09 7.21 -8.08
C ILE A 108 3.91 7.94 -9.14
N TRP A 109 3.62 9.23 -9.32
CA TRP A 109 4.40 10.11 -10.19
C TRP A 109 5.63 10.60 -9.44
N ILE A 110 6.80 10.12 -9.85
CA ILE A 110 8.09 10.45 -9.26
C ILE A 110 8.79 11.45 -10.17
N PHE A 111 8.83 12.72 -9.75
CA PHE A 111 9.57 13.76 -10.46
C PHE A 111 11.04 13.74 -10.04
N TYR A 112 11.96 13.80 -11.01
CA TYR A 112 13.40 13.77 -10.77
C TYR A 112 14.15 14.61 -11.80
N LYS A 113 15.44 14.88 -11.54
CA LYS A 113 16.35 15.45 -12.54
C LYS A 113 17.22 14.37 -13.15
N ASP A 114 17.30 14.33 -14.47
CA ASP A 114 18.22 13.45 -15.19
C ASP A 114 19.68 13.91 -15.06
N ASP A 115 20.60 13.13 -15.64
CA ASP A 115 22.04 13.39 -15.57
C ASP A 115 22.46 14.71 -16.24
N ASP A 116 21.61 15.24 -17.14
CA ASP A 116 21.79 16.51 -17.83
C ASP A 116 21.12 17.68 -17.07
N GLY A 117 20.44 17.38 -15.96
CA GLY A 117 19.77 18.36 -15.10
C GLY A 117 18.36 18.74 -15.53
N ASN A 118 17.79 18.08 -16.54
CA ASN A 118 16.41 18.32 -16.99
C ASN A 118 15.41 17.65 -16.06
N GLU A 119 14.25 18.28 -15.89
CA GLU A 119 13.15 17.71 -15.11
C GLU A 119 12.45 16.61 -15.91
N GLN A 120 12.30 15.46 -15.28
CA GLN A 120 11.66 14.25 -15.81
C GLN A 120 10.68 13.70 -14.78
N HIS A 121 9.82 12.78 -15.21
CA HIS A 121 8.98 12.01 -14.31
C HIS A 121 8.98 10.52 -14.67
N TRP A 122 8.77 9.68 -13.67
CA TRP A 122 8.56 8.25 -13.83
C TRP A 122 7.33 7.81 -13.04
N VAL A 123 6.50 6.96 -13.64
CA VAL A 123 5.29 6.43 -13.00
C VAL A 123 5.61 5.06 -12.40
N PHE A 124 5.56 4.97 -11.07
CA PHE A 124 5.78 3.74 -10.34
C PHE A 124 4.45 3.07 -9.98
N ASN A 125 4.26 1.83 -10.44
CA ASN A 125 3.01 1.07 -10.23
C ASN A 125 3.17 -0.06 -9.20
N GLY A 126 4.21 0.00 -8.36
CA GLY A 126 4.48 -0.99 -7.33
C GLY A 126 5.16 -2.27 -7.83
N SER A 127 5.23 -2.49 -9.15
CA SER A 127 5.77 -3.72 -9.74
C SER A 127 6.84 -3.47 -10.81
N ASN A 128 6.87 -2.28 -11.42
CA ASN A 128 7.77 -1.92 -12.52
C ASN A 128 9.20 -1.52 -12.12
N HIS A 129 9.74 -2.05 -11.01
CA HIS A 129 11.10 -1.75 -10.51
C HIS A 129 12.19 -1.87 -11.58
N LYS A 130 12.06 -2.84 -12.50
CA LYS A 130 13.03 -3.09 -13.56
C LYS A 130 13.06 -1.99 -14.63
N GLU A 131 11.99 -1.20 -14.70
CA GLU A 131 11.81 -0.09 -15.64
C GLU A 131 12.20 1.25 -15.02
N ALA A 132 12.67 1.25 -13.77
CA ALA A 132 13.10 2.46 -13.10
C ALA A 132 14.24 3.15 -13.86
N PRO A 133 14.15 4.48 -14.06
CA PRO A 133 15.22 5.23 -14.71
C PRO A 133 16.54 5.07 -13.98
N LYS A 134 17.59 4.77 -14.74
CA LYS A 134 18.96 4.67 -14.22
C LYS A 134 19.64 6.02 -14.39
N THR A 135 19.67 6.78 -13.31
CA THR A 135 20.32 8.10 -13.26
C THR A 135 21.42 8.10 -12.20
N LYS A 136 22.40 8.99 -12.34
CA LYS A 136 23.35 9.34 -11.27
C LYS A 136 22.65 9.98 -10.07
N ASN A 137 21.47 10.57 -10.30
CA ASN A 137 20.58 11.00 -9.22
C ASN A 137 20.06 9.78 -8.45
N ASN A 138 20.41 9.69 -7.17
CA ASN A 138 20.06 8.56 -6.31
C ASN A 138 18.59 8.58 -5.83
N PHE A 139 17.80 9.61 -6.17
CA PHE A 139 16.44 9.76 -5.66
C PHE A 139 15.54 8.56 -5.97
N ILE A 140 15.50 8.10 -7.23
CA ILE A 140 14.67 6.95 -7.63
C ILE A 140 15.13 5.68 -6.92
N SER A 141 16.44 5.42 -6.89
CA SER A 141 17.01 4.26 -6.19
C SER A 141 16.69 4.28 -4.69
N ASN A 142 16.80 5.44 -4.04
CA ASN A 142 16.47 5.61 -2.62
C ASN A 142 14.98 5.39 -2.36
N PHE A 143 14.11 5.91 -3.23
CA PHE A 143 12.67 5.68 -3.17
C PHE A 143 12.35 4.18 -3.26
N LEU A 144 12.92 3.46 -4.24
CA LEU A 144 12.69 2.02 -4.39
C LEU A 144 13.21 1.21 -3.21
N ILE A 145 14.38 1.56 -2.68
CA ILE A 145 14.93 0.92 -1.47
C ILE A 145 13.98 1.13 -0.29
N ALA A 146 13.48 2.35 -0.09
CA ALA A 146 12.54 2.67 0.99
C ALA A 146 11.21 1.94 0.81
N TYR A 147 10.67 1.92 -0.41
CA TYR A 147 9.45 1.19 -0.76
C TYR A 147 9.58 -0.32 -0.52
N ASP A 148 10.64 -0.94 -1.03
CA ASP A 148 10.90 -2.37 -0.83
C ASP A 148 11.10 -2.71 0.65
N HIS A 149 11.77 -1.83 1.39
CA HIS A 149 11.95 -1.97 2.83
C HIS A 149 10.61 -1.86 3.57
N ASN A 150 9.74 -0.92 3.17
CA ASN A 150 8.40 -0.77 3.75
C ASN A 150 7.50 -1.96 3.45
N ILE A 151 7.54 -2.51 2.24
CA ILE A 151 6.82 -3.76 1.90
C ILE A 151 7.31 -4.91 2.77
N ARG A 152 8.63 -5.05 2.93
CA ARG A 152 9.20 -6.14 3.71
C ARG A 152 8.94 -6.01 5.21
N ASN A 153 8.73 -4.79 5.72
CA ASN A 153 8.70 -4.52 7.17
C ASN A 153 7.42 -3.84 7.68
N GLY A 154 6.38 -3.65 6.85
CA GLY A 154 5.08 -3.14 7.29
C GLY A 154 5.13 -1.72 7.88
N GLY A 155 5.77 -0.77 7.19
CA GLY A 155 5.60 0.68 7.41
C GLY A 155 5.68 1.17 8.87
N GLY A 156 6.85 1.05 9.51
CA GLY A 156 7.08 1.51 10.89
C GLY A 156 7.90 2.82 11.00
N GLU A 157 8.41 3.07 12.21
CA GLU A 157 9.23 4.22 12.70
C GLU A 157 10.25 4.80 11.70
N PHE A 158 10.79 3.97 10.80
CA PHE A 158 11.74 4.42 9.76
C PHE A 158 11.12 5.24 8.63
N MET A 159 9.83 5.10 8.34
CA MET A 159 9.13 5.99 7.40
C MET A 159 8.97 7.40 8.01
N GLN A 160 8.71 7.49 9.31
CA GLN A 160 8.76 8.77 10.03
C GLN A 160 10.18 9.36 10.03
N LEU A 161 11.23 8.54 10.19
CA LEU A 161 12.61 9.00 10.07
C LEU A 161 12.96 9.47 8.65
N ALA A 162 12.46 8.81 7.60
CA ALA A 162 12.67 9.24 6.22
C ALA A 162 11.91 10.55 5.90
N ALA A 163 10.67 10.69 6.39
CA ALA A 163 9.85 11.88 6.22
C ALA A 163 10.34 13.09 7.04
N THR A 164 11.08 12.86 8.12
CA THR A 164 11.60 13.91 9.01
C THR A 164 13.11 14.14 8.89
N SER A 165 13.80 13.34 8.06
CA SER A 165 15.23 13.47 7.84
C SER A 165 15.55 14.78 7.13
N LYS A 166 16.38 15.60 7.78
CA LYS A 166 16.86 16.88 7.22
C LYS A 166 17.78 16.68 6.00
N ASP A 167 18.36 15.48 5.86
CA ASP A 167 19.22 15.10 4.74
C ASP A 167 18.39 14.68 3.51
N LEU A 168 17.15 14.24 3.72
CA LEU A 168 16.13 14.08 2.68
C LEU A 168 15.34 15.39 2.56
N THR A 169 15.95 16.42 2.00
CA THR A 169 15.21 17.63 1.64
C THR A 169 14.28 17.30 0.47
N ILE A 170 13.05 16.86 0.78
CA ILE A 170 11.98 16.76 -0.21
C ILE A 170 11.61 18.21 -0.55
N ASN A 171 12.12 18.71 -1.67
CA ASN A 171 11.69 19.97 -2.23
C ASN A 171 10.24 19.81 -2.72
N LEU A 172 9.28 19.82 -1.79
CA LEU A 172 7.88 20.09 -2.09
C LEU A 172 7.80 21.56 -2.49
N LYS A 173 8.06 21.85 -3.77
CA LYS A 173 7.59 23.10 -4.35
C LYS A 173 6.07 23.02 -4.41
N TYR A 174 5.39 23.85 -3.62
CA TYR A 174 4.02 24.21 -3.92
C TYR A 174 4.02 24.87 -5.30
N GLY A 175 3.60 24.12 -6.31
CA GLY A 175 3.38 24.66 -7.64
C GLY A 175 2.13 25.52 -7.62
N GLU A 176 2.30 26.84 -7.56
CA GLU A 176 1.26 27.72 -8.07
C GLU A 176 1.12 27.47 -9.58
N ASN A 177 -0.11 27.16 -9.98
CA ASN A 177 -0.68 27.19 -11.34
C ASN A 177 -0.62 25.93 -12.21
N ASN A 178 -1.83 25.36 -12.37
CA ASN A 178 -2.47 24.94 -13.61
C ASN A 178 -1.70 24.04 -14.58
N LEU A 179 -1.92 22.73 -14.52
CA LEU A 179 -2.02 21.88 -15.72
C LEU A 179 -3.00 20.71 -15.49
N TYR A 180 -4.29 20.99 -15.63
CA TYR A 180 -5.30 20.00 -16.01
C TYR A 180 -5.54 20.12 -17.52
N LYS A 181 -5.23 19.05 -18.27
CA LYS A 181 -5.90 18.56 -19.49
C LYS A 181 -5.40 17.11 -19.64
N GLY A 182 -6.13 16.08 -19.26
CA GLY A 182 -7.50 15.76 -19.66
C GLY A 182 -7.39 14.53 -20.56
N TRP A 183 -7.80 13.37 -20.05
CA TRP A 183 -7.98 12.09 -20.76
C TRP A 183 -9.40 11.62 -20.50
#